data_AF-A0A2E6L0Q3-F1
#
_entry.id   AF-A0A2E6L0Q3-F1
#
_cell.length_a   1.000
_cell.length_b   1.000
_cell.length_c   1.000
_cell.angle_alpha   90.00
_cell.angle_beta   90.00
_cell.angle_gamma   90.00
#
_symmetry.space_group_name_H-M   'P 1'
#
loop_
_entity.id
_entity.type
_entity.pdbx_description
1 polymer ?
#
loop_
_entity_poly.entity_id
_entity_poly.type
_entity_poly.pdbx_seq_one_letter_code
_entity_poly.pdbx_strand_id
1 'polypeptide(L)' 'MASTQARNKNRNRPTKSNSARNKRQSDHRKRLVALGMDEAIVASMNPKEVRDKLKHPAKVAKECAATES' A
#
# COMPACT_ATOMS: atom_id res chain seq x y z
N MET A 1 -15.41 -27.66 11.54
CA MET A 1 -15.27 -26.18 11.57
C MET A 1 -15.98 -25.59 10.36
N ALA A 2 -16.91 -24.65 10.54
CA ALA A 2 -17.57 -23.99 9.42
C ALA A 2 -16.56 -23.17 8.58
N SER A 3 -16.66 -23.25 7.26
CA SER A 3 -15.77 -22.51 6.35
C SER A 3 -15.88 -20.99 6.59
N THR A 4 -14.82 -20.24 6.28
CA THR A 4 -14.82 -18.78 6.39
C THR A 4 -15.95 -18.13 5.56
N GLN A 5 -16.35 -18.79 4.47
CA GLN A 5 -17.50 -18.38 3.67
C GLN A 5 -18.84 -18.61 4.40
N ALA A 6 -19.01 -19.76 5.06
CA ALA A 6 -20.24 -20.07 5.81
C ALA A 6 -20.44 -19.14 7.04
N ARG A 7 -19.36 -18.60 7.60
CA ARG A 7 -19.41 -17.64 8.71
C ARG A 7 -19.73 -16.21 8.30
N ASN A 8 -19.56 -15.85 7.02
CA ASN A 8 -19.79 -14.49 6.54
C ASN A 8 -21.26 -14.28 6.13
N LYS A 9 -22.04 -13.63 7.00
CA LYS A 9 -23.44 -13.26 6.73
C LYS A 9 -23.59 -12.06 5.79
N ASN A 10 -22.52 -11.29 5.56
CA ASN A 10 -22.52 -10.07 4.76
C ASN A 10 -22.11 -10.32 3.30
N ARG A 11 -22.80 -11.26 2.63
CA ARG A 11 -22.46 -11.69 1.26
C ARG A 11 -22.79 -10.65 0.18
N ASN A 12 -23.78 -9.81 0.43
CA ASN A 12 -24.27 -8.80 -0.51
C ASN A 12 -23.46 -7.51 -0.48
N ARG A 13 -22.59 -7.31 0.53
CA ARG A 13 -21.74 -6.12 0.63
C ARG A 13 -20.58 -6.22 -0.37
N PRO A 14 -20.37 -5.24 -1.26
CA PRO A 14 -19.22 -5.24 -2.15
C PRO A 14 -17.91 -5.27 -1.37
N THR A 15 -17.03 -6.19 -1.71
CA THR A 15 -15.66 -6.25 -1.19
C THR A 15 -14.67 -6.25 -2.35
N LYS A 16 -13.47 -5.72 -2.11
CA LYS A 16 -12.42 -5.75 -3.13
C LYS A 16 -11.89 -7.17 -3.28
N SER A 17 -11.85 -7.68 -4.50
CA SER A 17 -11.19 -8.95 -4.81
C SER A 17 -9.71 -8.92 -4.43
N ASN A 18 -9.11 -10.10 -4.24
CA ASN A 18 -7.69 -10.22 -3.94
C ASN A 18 -6.83 -9.52 -5.00
N SER A 19 -7.13 -9.74 -6.27
CA SER A 19 -6.44 -9.09 -7.39
C SER A 19 -6.52 -7.56 -7.32
N ALA A 20 -7.71 -7.00 -7.08
CA ALA A 20 -7.88 -5.55 -6.97
C ALA A 20 -7.13 -4.97 -5.75
N ARG A 21 -7.01 -5.72 -4.65
CA ARG A 21 -6.21 -5.32 -3.49
C ARG A 21 -4.72 -5.33 -3.81
N ASN A 22 -4.23 -6.37 -4.49
CA ASN A 22 -2.82 -6.53 -4.87
C ASN A 22 -2.38 -5.45 -5.88
N LYS A 23 -3.21 -5.19 -6.90
CA LYS A 23 -2.96 -4.12 -7.88
C LYS A 23 -2.76 -2.77 -7.19
N ARG A 24 -3.67 -2.40 -6.29
CA ARG A 24 -3.56 -1.15 -5.52
C ARG A 24 -2.25 -1.07 -4.72
N GLN A 25 -1.85 -2.16 -4.06
CA GLN A 25 -0.60 -2.17 -3.29
C GLN A 25 0.63 -2.00 -4.19
N SER A 26 0.66 -2.67 -5.35
CA SER A 26 1.72 -2.49 -6.35
C SER A 26 1.78 -1.04 -6.84
N ASP A 27 0.64 -0.45 -7.20
CA ASP A 27 0.57 0.94 -7.67
C ASP A 27 1.05 1.92 -6.59
N HIS A 28 0.72 1.68 -5.33
CA HIS A 28 1.18 2.51 -4.23
C HIS A 28 2.70 2.43 -4.04
N ARG A 29 3.28 1.23 -4.13
CA ARG A 29 4.74 1.06 -4.05
C ARG A 29 5.44 1.78 -5.21
N LYS A 30 4.94 1.62 -6.45
CA LYS A 30 5.45 2.33 -7.63
C LYS A 30 5.43 3.85 -7.47
N ARG A 31 4.38 4.39 -6.85
CA ARG A 31 4.28 5.84 -6.58
C ARG A 31 5.32 6.32 -5.57
N LEU A 32 5.64 5.52 -4.53
CA LEU A 32 6.69 5.88 -3.58
C LEU A 32 8.07 5.84 -4.24
N VAL A 33 8.33 4.85 -5.09
CA VAL A 33 9.58 4.77 -5.86
C VAL A 33 9.73 5.98 -6.80
N ALA A 34 8.64 6.37 -7.48
CA ALA A 34 8.63 7.57 -8.32
C ALA A 34 8.86 8.88 -7.55
N LEU A 35 8.65 8.90 -6.22
CA LEU A 35 8.94 10.04 -5.35
C LEU A 35 10.39 10.02 -4.82
N GLY A 36 11.19 9.00 -5.18
CA GLY A 36 12.59 8.88 -4.78
C GLY A 36 12.84 7.96 -3.58
N MET A 37 11.86 7.17 -3.13
CA MET A 37 12.12 6.13 -2.12
C MET A 37 12.77 4.89 -2.75
N ASP A 38 13.79 4.34 -2.10
CA ASP A 38 14.42 3.10 -2.53
C ASP A 38 13.45 1.91 -2.54
N GLU A 39 13.58 1.06 -3.57
CA GLU A 39 12.68 -0.07 -3.82
C GLU A 39 12.80 -1.15 -2.73
N ALA A 40 14.00 -1.38 -2.19
CA ALA A 40 14.19 -2.35 -1.11
C ALA A 40 13.51 -1.90 0.18
N ILE A 41 13.61 -0.60 0.50
CA ILE A 41 12.91 0.00 1.64
C ILE A 41 11.40 -0.16 1.44
N VAL A 42 10.86 0.26 0.28
CA VAL A 42 9.42 0.20 -0.03
C VAL A 42 8.87 -1.24 -0.02
N ALA A 43 9.68 -2.23 -0.40
CA ALA A 43 9.29 -3.64 -0.37
C ALA A 43 9.14 -4.19 1.07
N SER A 44 9.97 -3.72 2.00
CA SER A 44 9.88 -4.10 3.43
C SER A 44 8.73 -3.45 4.19
N MET A 45 8.14 -2.36 3.65
CA MET A 45 7.12 -1.59 4.35
C MET A 45 5.77 -2.30 4.42
N ASN A 46 5.05 -2.05 5.53
CA ASN A 46 3.68 -2.51 5.67
C ASN A 46 2.74 -1.70 4.73
N PRO A 47 1.73 -2.31 4.09
CA PRO A 47 0.71 -1.60 3.31
C PRO A 47 0.01 -0.42 4.02
N LYS A 48 0.01 -0.35 5.36
CA LYS A 48 -0.46 0.82 6.10
C LYS A 48 0.51 1.99 5.95
N GLU A 49 1.78 1.78 6.27
CA GLU A 49 2.84 2.78 6.20
C GLU A 49 2.99 3.36 4.78
N VAL A 50 2.91 2.48 3.78
CA VAL A 50 2.92 2.88 2.36
C VAL A 50 1.81 3.90 2.05
N ARG A 51 0.61 3.70 2.61
CA ARG A 51 -0.52 4.62 2.40
C ARG A 51 -0.35 5.92 3.19
N ASP A 52 0.18 5.83 4.41
CA ASP A 52 0.39 6.99 5.27
C ASP A 52 1.43 7.93 4.66
N LYS A 53 2.53 7.40 4.09
CA LYS A 53 3.52 8.16 3.33
C LYS A 53 2.92 8.83 2.08
N LEU A 54 2.11 8.10 1.32
CA LEU A 54 1.43 8.65 0.13
C LEU A 54 0.40 9.75 0.45
N LYS A 55 -0.05 9.89 1.70
CA LYS A 55 -0.96 10.98 2.11
C LYS A 55 -0.26 12.34 2.05
N HIS A 56 1.06 12.38 2.22
CA HIS A 56 1.85 13.60 2.25
C HIS A 56 3.05 13.50 1.28
N PRO A 57 2.80 13.43 -0.04
CA PRO A 57 3.84 13.15 -1.04
C PRO A 57 4.95 14.20 -1.06
N ALA A 58 4.63 15.47 -0.78
CA ALA A 58 5.62 16.55 -0.71
C ALA A 58 6.57 16.40 0.49
N LYS A 59 6.14 15.78 1.60
CA LYS A 59 7.03 15.47 2.73
C LYS A 59 7.97 14.33 2.38
N VAL A 60 7.43 13.27 1.77
CA VAL A 60 8.22 12.11 1.31
C VAL A 60 9.29 12.55 0.31
N ALA A 61 8.95 13.38 -0.67
CA ALA A 61 9.92 13.88 -1.64
C ALA A 61 11.04 14.72 -0.97
N LYS A 62 10.70 15.53 0.04
CA LYS A 62 11.70 16.28 0.83
C LYS A 62 12.58 15.38 1.68
N GLU A 63 12.00 14.37 2.32
CA GLU A 63 12.74 13.39 3.12
C GLU A 63 13.75 12.62 2.25
N CYS A 64 13.33 12.16 1.07
CA CYS A 64 14.21 11.50 0.10
C CYS A 64 15.32 12.43 -0.39
N ALA A 65 15.01 13.69 -0.72
CA ALA A 65 16.01 14.66 -1.15
C ALA A 65 16.99 15.05 -0.03
N ALA A 66 16.56 15.07 1.23
CA ALA A 66 17.40 15.41 2.37
C ALA A 66 18.36 14.29 2.78
N THR A 67 18.04 13.03 2.47
CA THR A 67 18.91 11.87 2.75
C THR A 67 20.04 11.68 1.74
N GLU A 68 20.01 12.37 0.60
CA GLU A 68 21.03 12.28 -0.45
C GLU A 68 22.08 13.43 -0.39
N SER A 69 22.02 14.31 0.62
CA SER A 69 23.01 15.38 0.89
C SER A 69 23.89 15.03 2.09
#